data_AF-A0A315V6M7-F1
#
_entry.id   AF-A0A315V6M7-F1
#
_cell.length_a   1.000
_cell.length_b   1.000
_cell.length_c   1.000
_cell.angle_alpha   90.00
_cell.angle_beta   90.00
_cell.angle_gamma   90.00
#
_symmetry.space_group_name_H-M   'P 1'
#
loop_
_entity.id
_entity.type
_entity.pdbx_description
1 polymer ?
#
loop_
_entity_poly.entity_id
_entity_poly.type
_entity_poly.pdbx_seq_one_letter_code
_entity_poly.pdbx_strand_id
1 'polypeptide(L)'
;MKLPTPESIKDAYVLLNLGDSVTTDHISPAGNIARNSAAARYLTERGLTPREYNSYGSRRGNDAVMARGTFANIRLFNKFLDKQAPQTIHFPTGDTLDVFDAAERYNRSGVPLLVLAGKEYGSGSSRDWAAKGPFLLVRPHLVSVLSRSQ
;
A
#
# COMPACT_ATOMS: atom_id res chain seq x y z
N MET A 1 -21.99 -22.16 3.82
CA MET A 1 -21.13 -21.15 4.49
C MET A 1 -21.90 -19.84 4.52
N LYS A 2 -22.23 -19.28 5.69
CA LYS A 2 -22.97 -18.01 5.78
C LYS A 2 -21.95 -16.88 5.68
N LEU A 3 -22.11 -15.99 4.68
CA LEU A 3 -21.25 -14.82 4.56
C LEU A 3 -21.48 -13.89 5.77
N PRO A 4 -20.42 -13.26 6.31
CA PRO A 4 -20.57 -12.30 7.38
C PRO A 4 -21.43 -11.11 6.91
N THR A 5 -22.25 -10.57 7.81
CA THR A 5 -23.02 -9.35 7.53
C THR A 5 -22.03 -8.17 7.41
N PRO A 6 -22.13 -7.33 6.37
CA PRO A 6 -21.27 -6.15 6.26
C PRO A 6 -21.44 -5.21 7.45
N GLU A 7 -20.31 -4.75 8.01
CA GLU A 7 -20.28 -3.73 9.06
C GLU A 7 -19.95 -2.36 8.48
N SER A 8 -20.48 -1.30 9.09
CA SER A 8 -20.14 0.07 8.70
C SER A 8 -18.72 0.44 9.11
N ILE A 9 -17.97 1.05 8.19
CA ILE A 9 -16.68 1.66 8.50
C ILE A 9 -16.94 3.02 9.18
N LYS A 10 -16.38 3.23 10.37
CA LYS A 10 -16.50 4.46 11.16
C LYS A 10 -15.12 5.01 11.49
N ASP A 11 -15.01 6.34 11.56
CA ASP A 11 -13.80 7.05 12.04
C ASP A 11 -12.49 6.61 11.37
N ALA A 12 -12.55 6.31 10.07
CA ALA A 12 -11.40 5.82 9.31
C ALA A 12 -10.43 6.95 8.93
N TYR A 13 -9.14 6.64 8.85
CA TYR A 13 -8.15 7.53 8.26
C TYR A 13 -7.95 7.25 6.78
N VAL A 14 -7.71 8.31 6.02
CA VAL A 14 -7.28 8.19 4.63
C VAL A 14 -5.78 7.89 4.61
N LEU A 15 -5.39 6.66 4.26
CA LEU A 15 -3.99 6.27 4.14
C LEU A 15 -3.32 6.95 2.95
N LEU A 16 -4.03 7.08 1.83
CA LEU A 16 -3.53 7.67 0.59
C LEU A 16 -4.60 8.54 -0.06
N ASN A 17 -4.19 9.70 -0.56
CA ASN A 17 -5.01 10.57 -1.38
C ASN A 17 -4.37 10.70 -2.76
N LEU A 18 -4.90 9.96 -3.72
CA LEU A 18 -4.30 9.79 -5.04
C LEU A 18 -5.00 10.62 -6.12
N GLY A 19 -4.29 10.81 -7.23
CA GLY A 19 -4.81 11.41 -8.47
C GLY A 19 -5.57 10.42 -9.33
N ASP A 20 -5.75 10.82 -10.60
CA ASP A 20 -6.27 9.97 -11.67
C ASP A 20 -5.19 8.99 -12.18
N SER A 21 -5.62 7.98 -12.94
CA SER A 21 -4.79 7.03 -13.69
C SER A 21 -3.71 6.32 -12.86
N VAL A 22 -4.03 6.01 -11.59
CA VAL A 22 -3.18 5.19 -10.73
C VAL A 22 -3.17 3.76 -11.25
N THR A 23 -2.11 3.37 -11.94
CA THR A 23 -1.98 2.02 -12.49
C THR A 23 -1.71 0.93 -11.44
N THR A 24 -1.95 -0.34 -11.80
CA THR A 24 -1.58 -1.51 -10.99
C THR A 24 -0.09 -1.59 -10.67
N ASP A 25 0.79 -0.94 -11.45
CA ASP A 25 2.23 -0.87 -11.15
C ASP A 25 2.55 0.12 -10.02
N HIS A 26 1.75 1.17 -9.85
CA HIS A 26 1.83 2.04 -8.67
C HIS A 26 1.38 1.30 -7.41
N ILE A 27 0.30 0.51 -7.52
CA ILE A 27 -0.29 -0.23 -6.39
C ILE A 27 0.60 -1.41 -6.00
N SER A 28 1.06 -2.20 -6.97
CA SER A 28 1.87 -3.40 -6.77
C SER A 28 3.03 -3.42 -7.76
N PRO A 29 4.15 -2.74 -7.47
CA PRO A 29 5.34 -2.75 -8.32
C PRO A 29 5.88 -4.17 -8.50
N ALA A 30 6.43 -4.46 -9.68
CA ALA A 30 7.02 -5.77 -10.00
C ALA A 30 8.54 -5.73 -10.11
N GLY A 31 9.13 -4.52 -10.21
CA GLY A 31 10.56 -4.30 -10.41
C GLY A 31 11.42 -4.55 -9.17
N ASN A 32 12.64 -4.04 -9.22
CA ASN A 32 13.62 -4.21 -8.15
C ASN A 32 13.16 -3.62 -6.82
N ILE A 33 13.50 -4.30 -5.72
CA ILE A 33 13.23 -3.82 -4.38
C ILE A 33 14.22 -2.70 -4.03
N ALA A 34 13.71 -1.50 -3.78
CA ALA A 34 14.54 -0.35 -3.41
C ALA A 34 15.21 -0.58 -2.04
N ARG A 35 16.51 -0.24 -1.92
CA ARG A 35 17.32 -0.55 -0.72
C ARG A 35 16.83 0.11 0.56
N ASN A 36 16.14 1.25 0.44
CA ASN A 36 15.59 2.02 1.55
C ASN A 36 14.10 1.71 1.83
N SER A 37 13.51 0.71 1.17
CA SER A 37 12.09 0.36 1.34
C SER A 37 11.84 -0.53 2.57
N ALA A 38 10.58 -0.55 3.03
CA ALA A 38 10.09 -1.51 4.03
C ALA A 38 10.42 -2.96 3.69
N ALA A 39 10.29 -3.36 2.42
CA ALA A 39 10.61 -4.72 1.97
C ALA A 39 12.11 -5.03 2.10
N ALA A 40 12.98 -4.07 1.78
CA ALA A 40 14.42 -4.23 1.97
C ALA A 40 14.79 -4.38 3.45
N ARG A 41 14.20 -3.59 4.35
CA ARG A 41 14.41 -3.74 5.80
C ARG A 41 14.05 -5.15 6.27
N TYR A 42 12.87 -5.64 5.88
CA TYR A 42 12.40 -7.00 6.20
C TYR A 42 13.31 -8.13 5.68
N LEU A 43 13.86 -7.98 4.48
CA LEU A 43 14.79 -8.95 3.88
C LEU A 43 16.16 -8.89 4.55
N THR A 44 16.64 -7.69 4.90
CA THR A 44 17.90 -7.48 5.64
C THR A 44 17.86 -8.17 7.00
N GLU A 45 16.76 -8.00 7.74
CA GLU A 45 16.54 -8.67 9.03
C GLU A 45 16.57 -10.20 8.95
N ARG A 46 16.41 -10.76 7.75
CA ARG A 46 16.48 -12.20 7.46
C ARG A 46 17.81 -12.65 6.88
N GLY A 47 18.82 -11.78 6.91
CA GLY A 47 20.19 -12.08 6.49
C GLY A 47 20.44 -11.99 4.99
N LEU A 48 19.49 -11.45 4.21
CA LEU A 48 19.71 -11.24 2.78
C LEU A 48 20.48 -9.94 2.53
N THR A 49 21.40 -9.97 1.59
CA THR A 49 22.11 -8.78 1.10
C THR A 49 21.31 -8.08 -0.02
N PRO A 50 21.58 -6.79 -0.31
CA PRO A 50 20.90 -6.08 -1.40
C PRO A 50 20.98 -6.73 -2.78
N ARG A 51 22.03 -7.54 -3.04
CA ARG A 51 22.16 -8.30 -4.30
C ARG A 51 21.18 -9.47 -4.38
N GLU A 52 20.72 -9.96 -3.23
CA GLU A 52 19.83 -11.12 -3.11
C GLU A 52 18.36 -10.73 -3.00
N TYR A 53 18.02 -9.44 -2.86
CA TYR A 53 16.63 -9.00 -2.73
C TYR A 53 15.77 -9.43 -3.93
N ASN A 54 16.36 -9.41 -5.12
CA ASN A 54 15.68 -9.67 -6.39
C ASN A 54 14.53 -8.66 -6.61
N SER A 55 13.54 -9.00 -7.42
CA SER A 55 12.39 -8.17 -7.76
C SER A 55 11.16 -8.51 -6.93
N TYR A 56 10.22 -7.57 -6.78
CA TYR A 56 8.91 -7.87 -6.21
C TYR A 56 8.20 -8.99 -6.99
N GLY A 57 8.36 -9.04 -8.33
CA GLY A 57 7.84 -10.12 -9.16
C GLY A 57 8.31 -11.52 -8.72
N SER A 58 9.58 -11.67 -8.35
CA SER A 58 10.14 -12.94 -7.85
C SER A 58 9.67 -13.32 -6.44
N ARG A 59 9.13 -12.37 -5.68
CA ARG A 59 8.73 -12.54 -4.27
C ARG A 59 7.22 -12.71 -4.09
N ARG A 60 6.45 -12.92 -5.17
CA ARG A 60 4.97 -13.01 -5.16
C ARG A 60 4.40 -14.11 -4.26
N GLY A 61 5.18 -15.14 -3.95
CA GLY A 61 4.81 -16.19 -3.00
C GLY A 61 5.04 -15.84 -1.52
N ASN A 62 5.60 -14.66 -1.22
CA ASN A 62 5.89 -14.19 0.12
C ASN A 62 5.03 -12.97 0.43
N ASP A 63 3.97 -13.18 1.21
CA ASP A 63 3.00 -12.14 1.55
C ASP A 63 3.61 -11.00 2.37
N ALA A 64 4.53 -11.31 3.28
CA ALA A 64 5.21 -10.30 4.09
C ALA A 64 6.05 -9.33 3.24
N VAL A 65 6.69 -9.80 2.16
CA VAL A 65 7.42 -8.93 1.21
C VAL A 65 6.43 -8.14 0.36
N MET A 66 5.38 -8.78 -0.13
CA MET A 66 4.45 -8.14 -1.06
C MET A 66 3.54 -7.10 -0.39
N ALA A 67 3.14 -7.32 0.86
CA ALA A 67 2.46 -6.29 1.67
C ALA A 67 3.36 -5.06 1.82
N ARG A 68 4.65 -5.26 2.13
CA ARG A 68 5.66 -4.18 2.22
C ARG A 68 5.96 -3.50 0.87
N GLY A 69 5.72 -4.19 -0.23
CA GLY A 69 5.84 -3.66 -1.59
C GLY A 69 4.60 -2.92 -2.07
N THR A 70 3.48 -3.01 -1.36
CA THR A 70 2.23 -2.37 -1.76
C THR A 70 2.35 -0.86 -1.64
N PHE A 71 2.04 -0.13 -2.72
CA PHE A 71 2.26 1.32 -2.85
C PHE A 71 3.73 1.75 -2.68
N ALA A 72 4.69 0.82 -2.84
CA ALA A 72 6.12 1.13 -2.71
C ALA A 72 6.76 1.65 -4.02
N ASN A 73 5.95 2.00 -5.02
CA ASN A 73 6.46 2.54 -6.28
C ASN A 73 7.02 3.94 -6.08
N ILE A 74 8.27 4.17 -6.48
CA ILE A 74 8.94 5.48 -6.31
C ILE A 74 8.26 6.63 -7.05
N ARG A 75 7.43 6.32 -8.06
CA ARG A 75 6.65 7.29 -8.84
C ARG A 75 5.25 7.52 -8.29
N LEU A 76 4.86 6.87 -7.19
CA LEU A 76 3.57 7.10 -6.56
C LEU A 76 3.45 8.58 -6.19
N PHE A 77 2.37 9.22 -6.63
CA PHE A 77 2.06 10.61 -6.29
C PHE A 77 0.92 10.65 -5.27
N ASN A 78 1.28 10.90 -4.02
CA ASN A 78 0.33 11.09 -2.93
C ASN A 78 0.10 12.59 -2.70
N LYS A 79 -1.14 13.07 -2.87
CA LYS A 79 -1.52 14.48 -2.75
C LYS A 79 -1.24 15.06 -1.36
N PHE A 80 -1.05 14.22 -0.34
CA PHE A 80 -0.61 14.68 0.98
C PHE A 80 0.83 15.22 1.00
N LEU A 81 1.69 14.83 0.05
CA LEU A 81 3.11 15.15 0.04
C LEU A 81 3.52 16.09 -1.10
N ASP A 82 2.63 16.34 -2.07
CA ASP A 82 2.85 17.15 -3.27
C ASP A 82 4.14 16.81 -4.05
N LYS A 83 4.56 15.54 -4.02
CA LYS A 83 5.72 15.01 -4.73
C LYS A 83 5.60 13.51 -4.99
N GLN A 84 6.41 12.99 -5.91
CA GLN A 84 6.55 11.55 -6.10
C GLN A 84 7.35 10.93 -4.95
N ALA A 85 6.69 10.07 -4.17
CA ALA A 85 7.30 9.32 -3.09
C ALA A 85 6.41 8.11 -2.71
N PRO A 86 7.00 6.95 -2.36
CA PRO A 86 6.28 5.78 -1.86
C PRO A 86 5.89 5.94 -0.38
N GLN A 87 5.38 7.11 -0.01
CA GLN A 87 5.21 7.56 1.38
C GLN A 87 3.84 8.19 1.62
N THR A 88 3.48 8.31 2.89
CA THR A 88 2.28 9.02 3.35
C THR A 88 2.49 9.65 4.72
N ILE A 89 1.50 10.44 5.16
CA ILE A 89 1.49 11.08 6.48
C ILE A 89 0.70 10.20 7.44
N HIS A 90 1.30 9.85 8.58
CA HIS A 90 0.59 9.29 9.71
C HIS A 90 -0.03 10.44 10.53
N PHE A 91 -1.29 10.77 10.24
CA PHE A 91 -1.97 11.96 10.79
C PHE A 91 -1.92 12.11 12.31
N PRO A 92 -2.05 11.05 13.13
CA PRO A 92 -1.95 11.19 14.58
C PRO A 92 -0.59 11.71 15.07
N THR A 93 0.51 11.42 14.36
CA THR A 93 1.86 11.86 14.75
C THR A 93 2.43 12.98 13.87
N GLY A 94 1.90 13.17 12.66
CA GLY A 94 2.45 14.08 11.66
C GLY A 94 3.67 13.53 10.90
N ASP A 95 4.12 12.32 11.21
CA ASP A 95 5.30 11.74 10.57
C ASP A 95 5.03 11.37 9.11
N THR A 96 6.02 11.63 8.25
CA THR A 96 6.04 11.05 6.89
C THR A 96 6.77 9.71 6.92
N LEU A 97 6.09 8.64 6.49
CA LEU A 97 6.57 7.26 6.57
C LEU A 97 6.35 6.53 5.23
N ASP A 98 7.04 5.41 5.03
CA ASP A 98 6.66 4.48 3.96
C ASP A 98 5.21 4.02 4.18
N VAL A 99 4.46 3.81 3.09
CA VAL A 99 3.02 3.49 3.17
C VAL A 99 2.75 2.27 4.05
N PHE A 100 3.59 1.23 3.96
CA PHE A 100 3.48 0.04 4.81
C PHE A 100 3.63 0.37 6.30
N ASP A 101 4.62 1.19 6.67
CA ASP A 101 4.87 1.51 8.08
C ASP A 101 3.73 2.34 8.67
N ALA A 102 3.18 3.30 7.89
CA ALA A 102 2.01 4.06 8.30
C ALA A 102 0.80 3.15 8.50
N ALA A 103 0.53 2.23 7.56
CA ALA A 103 -0.55 1.26 7.68
C ALA A 103 -0.39 0.35 8.91
N GLU A 104 0.83 -0.11 9.21
CA GLU A 104 1.13 -0.91 10.39
C GLU A 104 0.87 -0.14 11.70
N ARG A 105 1.18 1.17 11.74
CA ARG A 105 0.84 2.01 12.91
C ARG A 105 -0.67 2.11 13.12
N TYR A 106 -1.43 2.38 12.06
CA TYR A 106 -2.89 2.45 12.15
C TYR A 106 -3.52 1.11 12.54
N ASN A 107 -3.03 -0.01 11.98
CA ASN A 107 -3.51 -1.34 12.33
C ASN A 107 -3.27 -1.67 13.81
N ARG A 108 -2.14 -1.23 14.39
CA ARG A 108 -1.87 -1.37 15.83
C ARG A 108 -2.84 -0.57 16.70
N SER A 109 -3.32 0.58 16.21
CA SER A 109 -4.37 1.36 16.87
C SER A 109 -5.80 0.88 16.59
N GLY A 110 -5.98 -0.14 15.75
CA GLY A 110 -7.29 -0.70 15.40
C GLY A 110 -8.16 0.23 14.54
N VAL A 111 -7.57 1.25 13.89
CA VAL A 111 -8.33 2.25 13.14
C VAL A 111 -8.48 1.81 11.68
N PRO A 112 -9.69 1.88 11.09
CA PRO A 112 -9.90 1.56 9.69
C PRO A 112 -9.15 2.50 8.74
N LEU A 113 -8.78 1.99 7.56
CA LEU A 113 -8.07 2.74 6.54
C LEU A 113 -8.81 2.79 5.21
N LEU A 114 -8.72 3.94 4.55
CA LEU A 114 -9.30 4.20 3.23
C LEU A 114 -8.25 4.72 2.24
N VAL A 115 -8.52 4.53 0.96
CA VAL A 115 -7.76 5.15 -0.13
C VAL A 115 -8.71 6.01 -0.94
N LEU A 116 -8.41 7.29 -1.07
CA LEU A 116 -9.09 8.17 -2.01
C LEU A 116 -8.33 8.14 -3.32
N ALA A 117 -9.03 7.98 -4.43
CA ALA A 117 -8.44 7.97 -5.76
C ALA A 117 -9.31 8.70 -6.78
N GLY A 118 -8.67 9.14 -7.85
CA GLY A 118 -9.33 9.73 -9.00
C GLY A 118 -9.83 8.68 -10.00
N LYS A 119 -10.03 9.12 -11.24
CA LYS A 119 -10.49 8.31 -12.37
C LYS A 119 -9.47 7.23 -12.72
N GLU A 120 -9.92 6.12 -13.29
CA GLU A 120 -9.05 5.04 -13.81
C GLU A 120 -8.07 4.43 -12.79
N TYR A 121 -8.45 4.42 -11.51
CA TYR A 121 -7.72 3.71 -10.47
C TYR A 121 -7.65 2.20 -10.77
N GLY A 122 -6.45 1.63 -10.68
CA GLY A 122 -6.20 0.22 -10.97
C GLY A 122 -6.10 -0.11 -12.46
N SER A 123 -5.89 0.88 -13.32
CA SER A 123 -5.67 0.67 -14.76
C SER A 123 -4.35 -0.06 -15.07
N GLY A 124 -4.23 -0.64 -16.26
CA GLY A 124 -3.03 -1.33 -16.74
C GLY A 124 -3.09 -2.85 -16.62
N SER A 125 -1.92 -3.50 -16.60
CA SER A 125 -1.84 -4.96 -16.62
C SER A 125 -2.35 -5.59 -15.33
N SER A 126 -3.02 -6.75 -15.44
CA SER A 126 -3.50 -7.50 -14.28
C SER A 126 -2.34 -7.91 -13.35
N ARG A 127 -2.52 -7.68 -12.05
CA ARG A 127 -1.58 -8.06 -10.99
C ARG A 127 -2.34 -8.46 -9.74
N ASP A 128 -2.21 -9.72 -9.34
CA ASP A 128 -2.90 -10.28 -8.16
C ASP A 128 -2.71 -9.45 -6.88
N TRP A 129 -1.50 -8.92 -6.72
CA TRP A 129 -1.10 -8.15 -5.55
C TRP A 129 -1.61 -6.70 -5.54
N ALA A 130 -2.15 -6.21 -6.67
CA ALA A 130 -2.83 -4.91 -6.70
C ALA A 130 -4.15 -4.91 -5.92
N ALA A 131 -4.72 -6.08 -5.63
CA ALA A 131 -5.87 -6.23 -4.72
C ALA A 131 -5.48 -6.84 -3.36
N LYS A 132 -4.65 -7.91 -3.36
CA LYS A 132 -4.21 -8.59 -2.13
C LYS A 132 -3.37 -7.67 -1.22
N GLY A 133 -2.53 -6.84 -1.82
CA GLY A 133 -1.66 -5.89 -1.12
C GLY A 133 -2.47 -4.90 -0.29
N PRO A 134 -3.32 -4.07 -0.92
CA PRO A 134 -4.18 -3.14 -0.18
C PRO A 134 -5.02 -3.84 0.88
N PHE A 135 -5.59 -5.01 0.57
CA PHE A 135 -6.34 -5.80 1.55
C PHE A 135 -5.51 -6.11 2.80
N LEU A 136 -4.25 -6.53 2.65
CA LEU A 136 -3.37 -6.85 3.77
C LEU A 136 -2.92 -5.61 4.56
N LEU A 137 -2.81 -4.44 3.91
CA LEU A 137 -2.47 -3.20 4.60
C LEU A 137 -3.58 -2.70 5.51
N VAL A 138 -4.85 -2.97 5.19
CA VAL A 138 -5.98 -2.35 5.89
C VAL A 138 -6.73 -3.29 6.83
N ARG A 139 -6.29 -4.55 7.00
CA ARG A 139 -6.97 -5.48 7.90
C ARG A 139 -6.94 -4.93 9.33
N PRO A 140 -8.06 -5.00 10.07
CA PRO A 140 -9.24 -5.82 9.78
C PRO A 140 -10.35 -5.17 8.92
N HIS A 141 -10.25 -3.90 8.53
CA HIS A 141 -11.39 -3.15 7.97
C HIS A 141 -11.19 -2.81 6.49
N LEU A 142 -12.18 -3.18 5.67
CA LEU A 142 -12.13 -3.14 4.20
C LEU A 142 -11.76 -1.76 3.63
N VAL A 143 -10.87 -1.72 2.62
CA VAL A 143 -10.65 -0.53 1.78
C VAL A 143 -11.90 -0.29 0.95
N SER A 144 -12.51 0.89 1.13
CA SER A 144 -13.30 1.50 0.08
C SER A 144 -12.38 2.43 -0.72
N VAL A 145 -12.23 2.15 -2.03
CA VAL A 145 -11.71 3.14 -2.97
C VAL A 145 -12.89 4.02 -3.35
N LEU A 146 -12.92 5.23 -2.83
CA LEU A 146 -13.91 6.22 -3.25
C LEU A 146 -13.38 6.90 -4.50
N SER A 147 -13.74 6.37 -5.66
CA SER A 147 -13.53 7.02 -6.94
C SER A 147 -14.41 8.27 -7.02
N ARG A 148 -13.80 9.45 -7.10
CA ARG A 148 -14.54 10.69 -7.38
C ARG A 148 -14.88 10.75 -8.87
N SER A 149 -16.08 10.30 -9.23
CA SER A 149 -16.69 10.69 -10.50
C SER A 149 -17.17 12.13 -10.38
N GLN A 150 -16.44 13.08 -10.98
CA GLN A 150 -17.10 14.22 -11.60
C GLN A 150 -17.66 13.77 -12.94
#